data_AF-A0A7Y4H061-F1
#
_entry.id   AF-A0A7Y4H061-F1
#
_cell.length_a   1.000
_cell.length_b   1.000
_cell.length_c   1.000
_cell.angle_alpha   90.00
_cell.angle_beta   90.00
_cell.angle_gamma   90.00
#
_symmetry.space_group_name_H-M   'P 1'
#
loop_
_entity.id
_entity.type
_entity.pdbx_description
1 polymer ?
#
loop_
_entity_poly.entity_id
_entity_poly.type
_entity_poly.pdbx_seq_one_letter_code
_entity_poly.pdbx_strand_id
1 'polypeptide(L)'
;MSRAPRFLAILFALLCGALPACAAQDAALERGTAITDPATLRELGGGKFRLDRMLVPERSAEIPLANSELFALPSMAPVRQAIDGEFDRYVARHHASLPKETIGVGEGFDFQLFDRALLYSAETRFVLAGVVNRMDRTYAAEASCGEIRLIYRLTRMNKAAGDNASPPRLPMTLNLVLKARAEGSAIACSEIARRWLGASASDGPLDLIDYQNVDRIETNLQIAHAPKSSVRDFRTDYLLKVFRYDREARVFTEAPMENQIDRMRLLADDGFKREFRSWLLDPVNLVAFDRGTVLIPEKFLASGAIAPTPVGFDPSDLEPEFGLLQGEGAVFTEADVVAALRKAAEGGAKLQNIRSLAGFERRLNDVTCSGCHQTRGIGGFHFPGVDWMADSPSNSTVVPASPHFFGDQVRRRDILASLRDGKPPDYSRGFAGRPQLRGSTELAGTNYYDGWGAHCYVQGKPAANNDGSFRDWTCAEGLTCQATGKTSRFGMCFVKSR
;
A
#
# COMPACT_ATOMS: atom_id res chain seq x y z
N MET A 1 15.18 72.97 2.55
CA MET A 1 15.47 71.82 1.66
C MET A 1 15.07 70.55 2.39
N SER A 2 13.91 70.02 2.02
CA SER A 2 13.09 69.10 2.82
C SER A 2 13.60 67.65 2.75
N ARG A 3 13.80 67.02 3.92
CA ARG A 3 14.15 65.60 4.10
C ARG A 3 12.95 64.65 3.85
N ALA A 4 12.03 65.02 2.96
CA ALA A 4 10.83 64.25 2.68
C ALA A 4 10.99 63.06 1.68
N PRO A 5 11.99 62.97 0.76
CA PRO A 5 11.92 61.92 -0.26
C PRO A 5 12.58 60.60 0.18
N ARG A 6 13.37 60.58 1.26
CA ARG A 6 14.04 59.35 1.73
C ARG A 6 13.19 58.48 2.64
N PHE A 7 12.21 59.06 3.35
CA PHE A 7 11.32 58.29 4.23
C PHE A 7 10.24 57.52 3.45
N LEU A 8 9.75 58.05 2.32
CA LEU A 8 8.78 57.32 1.48
C LEU A 8 9.40 56.10 0.78
N ALA A 9 10.66 56.16 0.37
CA ALA A 9 11.33 55.04 -0.29
C ALA A 9 11.61 53.86 0.67
N ILE A 10 11.90 54.15 1.95
CA ILE A 10 12.13 53.12 2.98
C ILE A 10 10.80 52.48 3.42
N LEU A 11 9.70 53.26 3.50
CA LEU A 11 8.37 52.69 3.79
C LEU A 11 7.89 51.76 2.66
N PHE A 12 8.14 52.10 1.39
CA PHE A 12 7.74 51.25 0.26
C PHE A 12 8.55 49.95 0.19
N ALA A 13 9.85 49.97 0.55
CA ALA A 13 10.68 48.77 0.64
C ALA A 13 10.30 47.86 1.83
N LEU A 14 9.82 48.42 2.95
CA LEU A 14 9.32 47.66 4.10
C LEU A 14 7.89 47.12 3.90
N LEU A 15 7.04 47.80 3.12
CA LEU A 15 5.69 47.33 2.78
C LEU A 15 5.67 46.29 1.65
N CYS A 16 6.65 46.28 0.75
CA CYS A 16 6.86 45.17 -0.20
C CYS A 16 7.57 43.96 0.41
N GLY A 17 8.18 44.10 1.60
CA GLY A 17 8.82 43.01 2.35
C GLY A 17 7.91 42.32 3.39
N ALA A 18 6.66 42.76 3.50
CA ALA A 18 5.67 42.24 4.45
C ALA A 18 4.41 41.69 3.76
N LEU A 19 4.51 41.30 2.48
CA LEU A 19 3.69 40.18 2.04
C LEU A 19 4.20 38.98 2.82
N PRO A 20 3.37 38.27 3.60
CA PRO A 20 3.77 36.93 3.96
C PRO A 20 4.08 36.28 2.61
N ALA A 21 5.29 35.74 2.48
CA ALA A 21 5.39 34.55 1.68
C ALA A 21 4.30 33.65 2.24
N CYS A 22 3.13 33.65 1.61
CA CYS A 22 2.46 32.40 1.34
C CYS A 22 3.53 31.62 0.58
N ALA A 23 4.48 31.04 1.33
CA ALA A 23 4.89 29.69 1.06
C ALA A 23 3.56 29.03 0.76
N ALA A 24 3.35 28.73 -0.53
CA ALA A 24 2.28 27.84 -0.90
C ALA A 24 2.43 26.71 0.11
N GLN A 25 1.50 26.61 1.07
CA GLN A 25 1.42 25.41 1.87
C GLN A 25 1.19 24.37 0.82
N ASP A 26 2.24 23.61 0.48
CA ASP A 26 2.19 22.61 -0.58
C ASP A 26 0.96 21.76 -0.26
N ALA A 27 -0.05 21.89 -1.11
CA ALA A 27 -1.35 21.35 -0.80
C ALA A 27 -1.19 19.85 -0.56
N ALA A 28 -1.72 19.34 0.56
CA ALA A 28 -1.49 17.95 0.98
C ALA A 28 -1.62 16.98 -0.20
N LEU A 29 -0.67 16.06 -0.36
CA LEU A 29 -0.62 15.21 -1.57
C LEU A 29 -1.89 14.37 -1.74
N GLU A 30 -2.46 13.95 -0.61
CA GLU A 30 -3.68 13.15 -0.49
C GLU A 30 -4.99 13.93 -0.63
N ARG A 31 -4.93 15.24 -0.90
CA ARG A 31 -6.13 16.09 -1.03
C ARG A 31 -7.10 15.51 -2.06
N GLY A 32 -8.34 15.34 -1.61
CA GLY A 32 -9.43 14.79 -2.41
C GLY A 32 -9.31 13.29 -2.73
N THR A 33 -8.33 12.58 -2.18
CA THR A 33 -8.12 11.14 -2.39
C THR A 33 -8.00 10.36 -1.09
N ALA A 34 -7.74 11.01 0.04
CA ALA A 34 -7.84 10.39 1.36
C ALA A 34 -8.19 11.41 2.46
N ILE A 35 -8.66 10.88 3.59
CA ILE A 35 -8.89 11.63 4.83
C ILE A 35 -7.94 11.05 5.87
N THR A 36 -6.98 11.88 6.27
CA THR A 36 -5.88 11.57 7.20
C THR A 36 -5.86 12.51 8.41
N ASP A 37 -6.74 13.51 8.46
CA ASP A 37 -6.81 14.46 9.57
C ASP A 37 -7.28 13.78 10.87
N PRO A 38 -6.49 13.83 11.96
CA PRO A 38 -6.83 13.13 13.21
C PRO A 38 -8.15 13.55 13.83
N ALA A 39 -8.51 14.84 13.76
CA ALA A 39 -9.76 15.34 14.36
C ALA A 39 -10.98 14.80 13.59
N THR A 40 -10.92 14.87 12.27
CA THR A 40 -11.93 14.28 11.38
C THR A 40 -12.06 12.77 11.61
N LEU A 41 -10.94 12.05 11.72
CA LEU A 41 -10.97 10.59 11.94
C LEU A 41 -11.53 10.19 13.31
N ARG A 42 -11.29 11.01 14.34
CA ARG A 42 -11.90 10.84 15.67
C ARG A 42 -13.42 10.97 15.60
N GLU A 43 -13.94 11.98 14.90
CA GLU A 43 -15.38 12.19 14.72
C GLU A 43 -16.01 11.04 13.92
N LEU A 44 -15.46 10.73 12.75
CA LEU A 44 -15.93 9.65 11.88
C LEU A 44 -15.87 8.28 12.56
N GLY A 45 -14.77 8.00 13.27
CA GLY A 45 -14.54 6.75 13.99
C GLY A 45 -15.32 6.62 15.29
N GLY A 46 -15.78 7.72 15.89
CA GLY A 46 -16.74 7.71 17.00
C GLY A 46 -18.19 7.51 16.53
N GLY A 47 -18.49 7.91 15.29
CA GLY A 47 -19.82 7.87 14.68
C GLY A 47 -20.09 6.64 13.80
N LYS A 48 -20.63 6.89 12.60
CA LYS A 48 -21.13 5.85 11.68
C LYS A 48 -20.05 4.88 11.18
N PHE A 49 -18.79 5.31 11.13
CA PHE A 49 -17.68 4.51 10.60
C PHE A 49 -16.90 3.76 11.69
N ARG A 50 -17.43 3.66 12.90
CA ARG A 50 -16.92 2.70 13.87
C ARG A 50 -17.14 1.28 13.34
N LEU A 51 -16.13 0.41 13.47
CA LEU A 51 -16.12 -0.90 12.79
C LEU A 51 -17.34 -1.76 13.16
N ASP A 52 -17.71 -1.80 14.43
CA ASP A 52 -18.90 -2.50 14.92
C ASP A 52 -20.20 -1.98 14.29
N ARG A 53 -20.33 -0.67 14.06
CA ARG A 53 -21.52 -0.10 13.40
C ARG A 53 -21.62 -0.48 11.94
N MET A 54 -20.49 -0.69 11.27
CA MET A 54 -20.46 -1.14 9.88
C MET A 54 -20.75 -2.64 9.74
N LEU A 55 -20.42 -3.45 10.76
CA LEU A 55 -20.60 -4.90 10.72
C LEU A 55 -21.91 -5.38 11.36
N VAL A 56 -22.46 -4.64 12.32
CA VAL A 56 -23.67 -4.99 13.07
C VAL A 56 -24.58 -3.75 13.20
N PRO A 57 -25.15 -3.25 12.09
CA PRO A 57 -25.87 -1.97 12.07
C PRO A 57 -27.14 -1.94 12.96
N GLU A 58 -27.70 -3.11 13.27
CA GLU A 58 -28.88 -3.31 14.13
C GLU A 58 -28.60 -3.06 15.63
N ARG A 59 -27.32 -3.08 16.05
CA ARG A 59 -26.94 -2.93 17.48
C ARG A 59 -26.97 -1.44 17.89
N SER A 60 -27.27 -1.21 19.17
CA SER A 60 -27.18 0.13 19.78
C SER A 60 -25.80 0.78 19.55
N ALA A 61 -25.82 2.07 19.22
CA ALA A 61 -24.63 2.86 18.93
C ALA A 61 -23.80 3.25 20.17
N GLU A 62 -24.38 3.15 21.36
CA GLU A 62 -23.85 3.77 22.57
C GLU A 62 -22.63 3.04 23.15
N ILE A 63 -22.52 1.72 22.95
CA ILE A 63 -21.47 0.89 23.56
C ILE A 63 -20.59 0.31 22.44
N PRO A 64 -19.34 0.81 22.27
CA PRO A 64 -18.39 0.24 21.33
C PRO A 64 -18.07 -1.23 21.65
N LEU A 65 -17.93 -2.07 20.62
CA LEU A 65 -17.43 -3.43 20.79
C LEU A 65 -15.94 -3.43 21.14
N ALA A 66 -15.59 -4.16 22.20
CA ALA A 66 -14.23 -4.64 22.35
C ALA A 66 -13.94 -5.76 21.34
N ASN A 67 -12.67 -6.03 21.10
CA ASN A 67 -12.26 -7.05 20.14
C ASN A 67 -12.71 -8.47 20.52
N SER A 68 -12.81 -8.77 21.82
CA SER A 68 -13.38 -10.03 22.32
C SER A 68 -14.80 -10.29 21.79
N GLU A 69 -15.66 -9.26 21.81
CA GLU A 69 -17.02 -9.35 21.28
C GLU A 69 -17.03 -9.33 19.74
N LEU A 70 -16.18 -8.50 19.11
CA LEU A 70 -16.07 -8.40 17.65
C LEU A 70 -15.74 -9.76 17.02
N PHE A 71 -14.73 -10.46 17.54
CA PHE A 71 -14.33 -11.78 17.03
C PHE A 71 -15.21 -12.93 17.55
N ALA A 72 -16.18 -12.66 18.43
CA ALA A 72 -17.24 -13.58 18.78
C ALA A 72 -18.45 -13.49 17.83
N LEU A 73 -18.52 -12.48 16.96
CA LEU A 73 -19.56 -12.37 15.96
C LEU A 73 -19.48 -13.57 14.99
N PRO A 74 -20.63 -14.19 14.63
CA PRO A 74 -20.66 -15.25 13.63
C PRO A 74 -20.01 -14.86 12.30
N SER A 75 -20.17 -13.58 11.90
CA SER A 75 -19.60 -13.05 10.67
C SER A 75 -18.06 -13.04 10.66
N MET A 76 -17.43 -13.01 11.83
CA MET A 76 -15.98 -12.94 12.01
C MET A 76 -15.34 -14.30 12.32
N ALA A 77 -16.14 -15.36 12.51
CA ALA A 77 -15.63 -16.68 12.85
C ALA A 77 -14.61 -17.22 11.82
N PRO A 78 -14.83 -17.12 10.49
CA PRO A 78 -13.84 -17.59 9.52
C PRO A 78 -12.58 -16.70 9.49
N VAL A 79 -12.71 -15.40 9.75
CA VAL A 79 -11.57 -14.48 9.86
C VAL A 79 -10.64 -14.91 10.99
N ARG A 80 -11.22 -15.17 12.17
CA ARG A 80 -10.50 -15.69 13.34
C ARG A 80 -9.82 -17.01 13.03
N GLN A 81 -10.57 -17.98 12.51
CA GLN A 81 -10.04 -19.32 12.20
C GLN A 81 -8.86 -19.27 11.23
N ALA A 82 -8.96 -18.44 10.18
CA ALA A 82 -7.93 -18.35 9.17
C ALA A 82 -6.65 -17.65 9.68
N ILE A 83 -6.78 -16.65 10.58
CA ILE A 83 -5.62 -16.01 11.23
C ILE A 83 -4.96 -16.99 12.20
N ASP A 84 -5.73 -17.64 13.07
CA ASP A 84 -5.20 -18.60 14.05
C ASP A 84 -4.48 -19.77 13.35
N GLY A 85 -5.08 -20.29 12.28
CA GLY A 85 -4.47 -21.34 11.46
C GLY A 85 -3.15 -20.92 10.81
N GLU A 86 -2.96 -19.63 10.49
CA GLU A 86 -1.67 -19.15 9.97
C GLU A 86 -0.61 -18.97 11.04
N PHE A 87 -0.97 -18.61 12.27
CA PHE A 87 -0.02 -18.66 13.38
C PHE A 87 0.53 -20.07 13.56
N ASP A 88 -0.37 -21.07 13.59
CA ASP A 88 0.03 -22.46 13.79
C ASP A 88 0.90 -22.96 12.61
N ARG A 89 0.54 -22.64 11.36
CA ARG A 89 1.36 -22.97 10.17
C ARG A 89 2.70 -22.24 10.15
N TYR A 90 2.76 -20.97 10.57
CA TYR A 90 3.99 -20.20 10.62
C TYR A 90 4.96 -20.79 11.64
N VAL A 91 4.49 -21.12 12.84
CA VAL A 91 5.29 -21.76 13.90
C VAL A 91 5.77 -23.14 13.47
N ALA A 92 4.90 -23.97 12.90
CA ALA A 92 5.28 -25.29 12.41
C ALA A 92 6.36 -25.21 11.32
N ARG A 93 6.21 -24.29 10.35
CA ARG A 93 7.22 -24.06 9.30
C ARG A 93 8.54 -23.58 9.89
N HIS A 94 8.51 -22.65 10.85
CA HIS A 94 9.70 -22.18 11.53
C HIS A 94 10.46 -23.31 12.21
N HIS A 95 9.78 -24.17 12.98
CA HIS A 95 10.43 -25.32 13.61
C HIS A 95 11.04 -26.30 12.61
N ALA A 96 10.43 -26.46 11.44
CA ALA A 96 10.95 -27.33 10.39
C ALA A 96 12.17 -26.72 9.66
N SER A 97 12.15 -25.43 9.33
CA SER A 97 13.19 -24.79 8.52
C SER A 97 14.33 -24.18 9.34
N LEU A 98 14.07 -23.76 10.57
CA LEU A 98 14.99 -23.08 11.47
C LEU A 98 14.99 -23.74 12.87
N PRO A 99 15.26 -25.06 13.00
CA PRO A 99 15.11 -25.79 14.26
C PRO A 99 16.04 -25.34 15.40
N LYS A 100 17.08 -24.56 15.08
CA LYS A 100 18.04 -24.01 16.06
C LYS A 100 17.63 -22.63 16.58
N GLU A 101 16.66 -21.99 15.95
CA GLU A 101 16.15 -20.69 16.38
C GLU A 101 14.89 -20.88 17.21
N THR A 102 14.73 -20.03 18.21
CA THR A 102 13.59 -20.04 19.12
C THR A 102 12.48 -19.13 18.61
N ILE A 103 11.23 -19.53 18.82
CA ILE A 103 10.04 -18.78 18.38
C ILE A 103 9.00 -18.74 19.49
N GLY A 104 8.44 -17.56 19.76
CA GLY A 104 7.49 -17.38 20.86
C GLY A 104 7.12 -15.91 21.11
N VAL A 105 6.24 -15.67 22.07
CA VAL A 105 5.79 -14.32 22.42
C VAL A 105 6.73 -13.69 23.46
N GLY A 106 7.16 -12.46 23.21
CA GLY A 106 7.94 -11.66 24.16
C GLY A 106 9.42 -11.55 23.79
N GLU A 107 10.13 -10.74 24.57
CA GLU A 107 11.57 -10.55 24.43
C GLU A 107 12.31 -11.83 24.80
N GLY A 108 13.36 -12.18 24.06
CA GLY A 108 14.19 -13.36 24.31
C GLY A 108 14.07 -14.49 23.28
N PHE A 109 13.07 -14.44 22.40
CA PHE A 109 12.98 -15.34 21.24
C PHE A 109 13.70 -14.77 20.02
N ASP A 110 14.30 -15.64 19.20
CA ASP A 110 14.90 -15.26 17.92
C ASP A 110 13.84 -14.76 16.93
N PHE A 111 12.63 -15.32 17.02
CA PHE A 111 11.39 -14.84 16.38
C PHE A 111 10.34 -14.52 17.43
N GLN A 112 10.14 -13.22 17.64
CA GLN A 112 9.17 -12.67 18.56
C GLN A 112 7.81 -12.59 17.87
N LEU A 113 6.92 -13.52 18.19
CA LEU A 113 5.56 -13.57 17.69
C LEU A 113 4.73 -12.42 18.24
N PHE A 114 3.80 -11.95 17.41
CA PHE A 114 2.68 -11.18 17.91
C PHE A 114 1.85 -12.00 18.90
N ASP A 115 1.52 -11.41 20.05
CA ASP A 115 0.66 -12.05 21.04
C ASP A 115 -0.78 -12.11 20.53
N ARG A 116 -1.15 -13.25 19.93
CA ARG A 116 -2.49 -13.48 19.37
C ARG A 116 -3.62 -13.26 20.37
N ALA A 117 -3.39 -13.39 21.68
CA ALA A 117 -4.42 -13.12 22.69
C ALA A 117 -4.89 -11.66 22.66
N LEU A 118 -4.03 -10.73 22.24
CA LEU A 118 -4.39 -9.32 22.08
C LEU A 118 -5.42 -9.09 20.95
N LEU A 119 -5.55 -9.99 19.98
CA LEU A 119 -6.59 -9.88 18.95
C LEU A 119 -7.98 -10.11 19.52
N TYR A 120 -8.09 -10.91 20.58
CA TYR A 120 -9.35 -11.37 21.15
C TYR A 120 -9.60 -10.82 22.56
N SER A 121 -8.83 -9.79 22.96
CA SER A 121 -8.91 -9.19 24.28
C SER A 121 -10.06 -8.19 24.39
N ALA A 122 -10.66 -8.11 25.58
CA ALA A 122 -11.59 -7.04 25.93
C ALA A 122 -10.90 -5.67 26.07
N GLU A 123 -9.57 -5.65 26.17
CA GLU A 123 -8.75 -4.45 26.33
C GLU A 123 -8.25 -3.89 25.00
N THR A 124 -8.63 -4.48 23.87
CA THR A 124 -8.22 -4.00 22.54
C THR A 124 -9.44 -3.69 21.68
N ARG A 125 -9.26 -2.77 20.73
CA ARG A 125 -10.25 -2.49 19.69
C ARG A 125 -9.58 -2.03 18.39
N PHE A 126 -10.29 -2.17 17.28
CA PHE A 126 -9.95 -1.50 16.02
C PHE A 126 -10.48 -0.07 15.99
N VAL A 127 -9.60 0.88 15.69
CA VAL A 127 -9.88 2.31 15.68
C VAL A 127 -9.64 2.87 14.28
N LEU A 128 -10.57 3.69 13.75
CA LEU A 128 -10.44 4.26 12.40
C LEU A 128 -9.18 5.12 12.32
N ALA A 129 -8.30 4.79 11.38
CA ALA A 129 -6.97 5.40 11.24
C ALA A 129 -6.82 6.18 9.92
N GLY A 130 -7.70 5.93 8.94
CA GLY A 130 -7.76 6.66 7.67
C GLY A 130 -8.93 6.24 6.81
N VAL A 131 -9.33 7.10 5.88
CA VAL A 131 -10.28 6.79 4.81
C VAL A 131 -9.62 7.05 3.46
N VAL A 132 -9.64 6.08 2.56
CA VAL A 132 -8.94 6.17 1.27
C VAL A 132 -9.91 5.95 0.12
N ASN A 133 -9.97 6.90 -0.81
CA ASN A 133 -10.62 6.72 -2.10
C ASN A 133 -9.76 5.82 -2.99
N ARG A 134 -10.38 4.78 -3.53
CA ARG A 134 -9.79 3.83 -4.46
C ARG A 134 -10.64 3.70 -5.72
N MET A 135 -11.24 4.79 -6.20
CA MET A 135 -11.89 4.83 -7.51
C MET A 135 -10.90 4.63 -8.67
N ASP A 136 -9.59 4.68 -8.40
CA ASP A 136 -8.54 4.19 -9.31
C ASP A 136 -8.67 2.70 -9.63
N ARG A 137 -9.50 1.97 -8.88
CA ARG A 137 -9.84 0.55 -9.09
C ARG A 137 -11.06 0.32 -9.96
N THR A 138 -11.64 1.36 -10.55
CA THR A 138 -12.80 1.23 -11.45
C THR A 138 -12.54 0.25 -12.59
N TYR A 139 -11.29 0.10 -13.07
CA TYR A 139 -10.95 -0.91 -14.10
C TYR A 139 -11.24 -2.36 -13.69
N ALA A 140 -11.28 -2.66 -12.39
CA ALA A 140 -11.59 -3.97 -11.84
C ALA A 140 -13.02 -4.05 -11.29
N ALA A 141 -13.65 -2.91 -11.02
CA ALA A 141 -14.93 -2.80 -10.31
C ALA A 141 -15.78 -1.67 -10.88
N GLU A 142 -16.08 -1.74 -12.18
CA GLU A 142 -16.78 -0.68 -12.92
C GLU A 142 -18.18 -0.43 -12.37
N ALA A 143 -18.90 -1.52 -12.06
CA ALA A 143 -20.25 -1.46 -11.51
C ALA A 143 -20.33 -0.69 -10.18
N SER A 144 -19.27 -0.67 -9.38
CA SER A 144 -19.21 0.06 -8.11
C SER A 144 -18.45 1.38 -8.18
N CYS A 145 -18.04 1.84 -9.36
CA CYS A 145 -17.15 3.00 -9.53
C CYS A 145 -15.81 2.86 -8.75
N GLY A 146 -15.31 1.63 -8.56
CA GLY A 146 -14.17 1.33 -7.70
C GLY A 146 -14.56 1.17 -6.22
N GLU A 147 -13.63 1.52 -5.33
CA GLU A 147 -13.69 1.18 -3.91
C GLU A 147 -13.46 2.40 -3.01
N ILE A 148 -13.97 2.35 -1.78
CA ILE A 148 -13.56 3.18 -0.64
C ILE A 148 -13.03 2.24 0.44
N ARG A 149 -11.97 2.64 1.15
CA ARG A 149 -11.38 1.84 2.23
C ARG A 149 -11.44 2.60 3.54
N LEU A 150 -12.10 2.01 4.54
CA LEU A 150 -11.97 2.41 5.94
C LEU A 150 -10.84 1.59 6.54
N ILE A 151 -9.75 2.25 6.93
CA ILE A 151 -8.56 1.60 7.46
C ILE A 151 -8.59 1.73 8.97
N TYR A 152 -8.59 0.61 9.69
CA TYR A 152 -8.58 0.57 11.13
C TYR A 152 -7.24 0.07 11.66
N ARG A 153 -6.82 0.60 12.80
CA ARG A 153 -5.62 0.19 13.54
C ARG A 153 -6.02 -0.48 14.85
N LEU A 154 -5.36 -1.58 15.19
CA LEU A 154 -5.56 -2.25 16.48
C LEU A 154 -4.90 -1.44 17.61
N THR A 155 -5.64 -1.16 18.67
CA THR A 155 -5.20 -0.30 19.79
C THR A 155 -5.60 -0.89 21.13
N ARG A 156 -4.76 -0.72 22.17
CA ARG A 156 -5.12 -1.05 23.57
C ARG A 156 -5.89 0.10 24.22
N MET A 157 -6.92 -0.23 24.99
CA MET A 157 -7.89 0.72 25.55
C MET A 157 -7.61 1.16 26.99
N ASN A 158 -7.03 0.27 27.81
CA ASN A 158 -6.97 0.46 29.27
C ASN A 158 -5.55 0.64 29.82
N LYS A 159 -4.54 0.82 28.97
CA LYS A 159 -3.17 1.09 29.44
C LYS A 159 -2.97 2.60 29.49
N ALA A 160 -2.93 3.16 30.71
CA ALA A 160 -2.50 4.54 30.91
C ALA A 160 -1.15 4.72 30.23
N ALA A 161 -1.01 5.84 29.53
CA ALA A 161 0.28 6.39 29.17
C ALA A 161 1.09 6.49 30.47
N GLY A 162 2.06 5.60 30.67
CA GLY A 162 3.17 5.96 31.56
C GLY A 162 3.78 7.25 31.00
N ASP A 163 4.28 8.15 31.86
CA ASP A 163 4.78 9.47 31.47
C ASP A 163 5.50 9.42 30.10
N ASN A 164 4.82 9.92 29.05
CA ASN A 164 5.17 9.94 27.61
C ASN A 164 4.76 8.77 26.68
N ALA A 165 3.86 7.84 27.04
CA ALA A 165 3.49 6.72 26.17
C ALA A 165 2.05 6.78 25.64
N SER A 166 1.83 7.25 24.40
CA SER A 166 0.54 7.11 23.68
C SER A 166 -0.05 5.69 23.81
N PRO A 167 -1.40 5.51 23.82
CA PRO A 167 -2.01 4.19 23.90
C PRO A 167 -1.40 3.26 22.83
N PRO A 168 -0.81 2.11 23.19
CA PRO A 168 0.11 1.42 22.30
C PRO A 168 -0.67 0.79 21.14
N ARG A 169 -0.58 1.42 19.96
CA ARG A 169 -1.00 0.83 18.69
C ARG A 169 -0.29 -0.51 18.52
N LEU A 170 -1.06 -1.55 18.27
CA LEU A 170 -0.55 -2.88 17.99
C LEU A 170 -0.33 -3.02 16.47
N PRO A 171 0.65 -3.82 16.01
CA PRO A 171 1.07 -3.88 14.62
C PRO A 171 0.11 -4.68 13.73
N MET A 172 -1.14 -4.25 13.67
CA MET A 172 -2.17 -4.79 12.78
C MET A 172 -3.06 -3.69 12.22
N THR A 173 -3.33 -3.75 10.91
CA THR A 173 -4.41 -2.99 10.28
C THR A 173 -5.49 -3.92 9.74
N LEU A 174 -6.73 -3.43 9.76
CA LEU A 174 -7.89 -4.05 9.14
C LEU A 174 -8.49 -3.02 8.18
N ASN A 175 -8.55 -3.33 6.89
CA ASN A 175 -9.28 -2.54 5.91
C ASN A 175 -10.68 -3.11 5.76
N LEU A 176 -11.70 -2.30 6.01
CA LEU A 176 -13.04 -2.60 5.52
C LEU A 176 -13.19 -1.95 4.14
N VAL A 177 -13.23 -2.79 3.11
CA VAL A 177 -13.37 -2.35 1.72
C VAL A 177 -14.85 -2.27 1.38
N LEU A 178 -15.21 -1.13 0.80
CA LEU A 178 -16.57 -0.73 0.49
C LEU A 178 -16.67 -0.44 -1.01
N LYS A 179 -17.76 -0.86 -1.64
CA LYS A 179 -18.14 -0.42 -2.98
C LYS A 179 -18.36 1.09 -2.96
N ALA A 180 -17.70 1.85 -3.85
CA ALA A 180 -17.84 3.32 -3.86
C ALA A 180 -19.27 3.75 -4.25
N ARG A 181 -19.94 2.96 -5.09
CA ARG A 181 -21.36 3.03 -5.40
C ARG A 181 -22.08 1.80 -4.87
N ALA A 182 -23.11 2.02 -4.05
CA ALA A 182 -23.99 0.96 -3.58
C ALA A 182 -24.77 0.32 -4.73
N GLU A 183 -25.13 -0.95 -4.57
CA GLU A 183 -25.93 -1.68 -5.56
C GLU A 183 -27.31 -1.05 -5.72
N GLY A 184 -27.80 -0.93 -6.95
CA GLY A 184 -29.07 -0.26 -7.27
C GLY A 184 -29.05 1.28 -7.18
N SER A 185 -27.94 1.90 -6.77
CA SER A 185 -27.84 3.36 -6.72
C SER A 185 -27.69 3.98 -8.12
N ALA A 186 -28.48 5.01 -8.41
CA ALA A 186 -28.47 5.73 -9.69
C ALA A 186 -27.37 6.81 -9.81
N ILE A 187 -26.53 6.99 -8.79
CA ILE A 187 -25.48 8.01 -8.79
C ILE A 187 -24.39 7.68 -9.83
N ALA A 188 -24.02 8.70 -10.63
CA ALA A 188 -22.96 8.56 -11.61
C ALA A 188 -21.57 8.57 -10.95
N CYS A 189 -20.61 7.82 -11.50
CA CYS A 189 -19.23 7.82 -11.01
C CYS A 189 -18.59 9.22 -11.06
N SER A 190 -18.99 10.05 -12.03
CA SER A 190 -18.56 11.45 -12.16
C SER A 190 -18.98 12.30 -10.96
N GLU A 191 -20.17 12.09 -10.43
CA GLU A 191 -20.68 12.80 -9.25
C GLU A 191 -19.96 12.34 -7.98
N ILE A 192 -19.68 11.04 -7.82
CA ILE A 192 -18.87 10.54 -6.71
C ILE A 192 -17.47 11.17 -6.75
N ALA A 193 -16.83 11.18 -7.93
CA ALA A 193 -15.51 11.77 -8.11
C ALA A 193 -15.51 13.28 -7.83
N ARG A 194 -16.55 14.00 -8.24
CA ARG A 194 -16.72 15.44 -7.95
C ARG A 194 -16.76 15.71 -6.45
N ARG A 195 -17.49 14.91 -5.66
CA ARG A 195 -17.57 15.08 -4.19
C ARG A 195 -16.22 14.87 -3.53
N TRP A 196 -15.47 13.85 -3.97
CA TRP A 196 -14.11 13.60 -3.47
C TRP A 196 -13.15 14.75 -3.78
N LEU A 197 -13.19 15.30 -4.99
CA LEU A 197 -12.32 16.41 -5.38
C LEU A 197 -12.73 17.76 -4.76
N GLY A 198 -13.98 17.93 -4.34
CA GLY A 198 -14.56 19.23 -3.99
C GLY A 198 -14.85 19.47 -2.51
N ALA A 199 -14.94 18.46 -1.65
CA ALA A 199 -15.53 18.62 -0.31
C ALA A 199 -14.53 18.51 0.86
N SER A 200 -14.87 19.19 1.97
CA SER A 200 -14.47 18.82 3.33
C SER A 200 -15.24 17.56 3.78
N ALA A 201 -14.70 16.81 4.75
CA ALA A 201 -15.15 15.45 5.08
C ALA A 201 -16.58 15.31 5.63
N SER A 202 -17.19 16.36 6.17
CA SER A 202 -18.45 16.33 6.95
C SER A 202 -19.74 16.55 6.14
N ASP A 203 -19.69 17.21 4.98
CA ASP A 203 -20.80 17.36 4.00
C ASP A 203 -20.39 16.75 2.63
N GLY A 204 -19.74 15.59 2.71
CA GLY A 204 -18.70 15.19 1.75
C GLY A 204 -18.95 13.87 1.01
N PRO A 205 -17.89 13.30 0.40
CA PRO A 205 -17.99 12.07 -0.39
C PRO A 205 -18.46 10.83 0.39
N LEU A 206 -18.49 10.89 1.72
CA LEU A 206 -18.79 9.75 2.60
C LEU A 206 -20.27 9.59 2.94
N ASP A 207 -21.15 10.47 2.47
CA ASP A 207 -22.61 10.33 2.66
C ASP A 207 -23.20 9.17 1.88
N LEU A 208 -22.49 8.71 0.86
CA LEU A 208 -22.86 7.58 0.01
C LEU A 208 -22.43 6.22 0.58
N ILE A 209 -21.80 6.24 1.75
CA ILE A 209 -21.12 5.10 2.33
C ILE A 209 -21.80 4.69 3.64
N ASP A 210 -22.28 3.46 3.68
CA ASP A 210 -22.85 2.79 4.84
C ASP A 210 -22.51 1.28 4.85
N TYR A 211 -23.13 0.53 5.77
CA TYR A 211 -22.91 -0.92 5.91
C TYR A 211 -23.31 -1.73 4.67
N GLN A 212 -24.23 -1.23 3.84
CA GLN A 212 -24.65 -1.89 2.60
C GLN A 212 -23.55 -1.84 1.55
N ASN A 213 -22.60 -0.92 1.64
CA ASN A 213 -21.45 -0.86 0.74
C ASN A 213 -20.40 -1.94 1.03
N VAL A 214 -20.48 -2.68 2.14
CA VAL A 214 -19.46 -3.67 2.55
C VAL A 214 -19.23 -4.74 1.47
N ASP A 215 -17.97 -4.89 1.08
CA ASP A 215 -17.50 -5.86 0.09
C ASP A 215 -16.62 -6.93 0.75
N ARG A 216 -15.58 -6.51 1.47
CA ARG A 216 -14.60 -7.44 2.04
C ARG A 216 -13.78 -6.80 3.17
N ILE A 217 -13.11 -7.66 3.93
CA ILE A 217 -12.05 -7.30 4.87
C ILE A 217 -10.69 -7.67 4.28
N GLU A 218 -9.70 -6.79 4.41
CA GLU A 218 -8.29 -7.10 4.14
C GLU A 218 -7.48 -6.89 5.44
N THR A 219 -6.68 -7.86 5.85
CA THR A 219 -5.86 -7.77 7.07
C THR A 219 -4.38 -7.69 6.75
N ASN A 220 -3.65 -6.88 7.50
CA ASN A 220 -2.20 -6.87 7.54
C ASN A 220 -1.74 -6.90 8.99
N LEU A 221 -1.14 -8.01 9.41
CA LEU A 221 -0.70 -8.27 10.76
C LEU A 221 0.79 -8.55 10.76
N GLN A 222 1.59 -7.78 11.51
CA GLN A 222 2.92 -8.22 11.87
C GLN A 222 2.80 -9.51 12.68
N ILE A 223 3.11 -10.66 12.07
CA ILE A 223 2.98 -11.97 12.72
C ILE A 223 4.19 -12.28 13.59
N ALA A 224 5.37 -11.84 13.16
CA ALA A 224 6.63 -12.08 13.84
C ALA A 224 7.63 -10.95 13.59
N HIS A 225 8.49 -10.76 14.56
CA HIS A 225 9.65 -9.89 14.50
C HIS A 225 10.91 -10.69 14.79
N ALA A 226 11.89 -10.60 13.92
CA ALA A 226 13.20 -11.20 14.12
C ALA A 226 14.24 -10.08 14.29
N PRO A 227 14.71 -9.83 15.53
CA PRO A 227 15.78 -8.89 15.78
C PRO A 227 17.06 -9.25 15.01
N LYS A 228 17.95 -8.27 14.86
CA LYS A 228 19.28 -8.52 14.30
C LYS A 228 20.05 -9.48 15.21
N SER A 229 20.71 -10.46 14.62
CA SER A 229 21.60 -11.42 15.29
C SER A 229 22.92 -11.58 14.53
N SER A 230 23.78 -12.47 15.01
CA SER A 230 25.03 -12.82 14.31
C SER A 230 24.78 -13.67 13.05
N VAL A 231 23.63 -14.33 12.96
CA VAL A 231 23.29 -15.26 11.86
C VAL A 231 22.25 -14.69 10.89
N ARG A 232 21.65 -13.54 11.22
CA ARG A 232 20.62 -12.90 10.40
C ARG A 232 20.56 -11.39 10.62
N ASP A 233 20.25 -10.66 9.56
CA ASP A 233 19.80 -9.28 9.66
C ASP A 233 18.40 -9.17 10.28
N PHE A 234 18.09 -7.97 10.77
CA PHE A 234 16.77 -7.61 11.26
C PHE A 234 15.70 -7.84 10.17
N ARG A 235 14.58 -8.46 10.54
CA ARG A 235 13.39 -8.52 9.69
C ARG A 235 12.11 -8.58 10.50
N THR A 236 11.01 -8.21 9.88
CA THR A 236 9.66 -8.35 10.42
C THR A 236 8.77 -8.96 9.35
N ASP A 237 7.96 -9.93 9.73
CA ASP A 237 7.09 -10.68 8.83
C ASP A 237 5.64 -10.24 8.99
N TYR A 238 4.95 -10.04 7.86
CA TYR A 238 3.58 -9.53 7.82
C TYR A 238 2.65 -10.54 7.17
N LEU A 239 1.67 -11.02 7.92
CA LEU A 239 0.57 -11.84 7.44
C LEU A 239 -0.49 -10.97 6.75
N LEU A 240 -0.72 -11.25 5.47
CA LEU A 240 -1.71 -10.63 4.62
C LEU A 240 -2.81 -11.63 4.29
N LYS A 241 -4.09 -11.25 4.48
CA LYS A 241 -5.27 -12.07 4.11
C LYS A 241 -6.43 -11.21 3.63
N VAL A 242 -7.33 -11.81 2.85
CA VAL A 242 -8.54 -11.17 2.32
C VAL A 242 -9.74 -12.06 2.61
N PHE A 243 -10.86 -11.43 2.98
CA PHE A 243 -12.10 -12.11 3.32
C PHE A 243 -13.29 -11.40 2.66
N ARG A 244 -13.95 -12.03 1.69
CA ARG A 244 -15.12 -11.45 1.02
C ARG A 244 -16.36 -11.63 1.87
N TYR A 245 -17.25 -10.64 1.86
CA TYR A 245 -18.51 -10.70 2.58
C TYR A 245 -19.55 -11.46 1.74
N ASP A 246 -20.00 -12.60 2.26
CA ASP A 246 -21.16 -13.31 1.76
C ASP A 246 -22.42 -12.69 2.38
N ARG A 247 -23.28 -12.10 1.54
CA ARG A 247 -24.50 -11.43 1.99
C ARG A 247 -25.60 -12.38 2.39
N GLU A 248 -25.66 -13.56 1.77
CA GLU A 248 -26.68 -14.57 2.06
C GLU A 248 -26.36 -15.25 3.38
N ALA A 249 -25.12 -15.70 3.54
CA ALA A 249 -24.65 -16.33 4.77
C ALA A 249 -24.33 -15.31 5.88
N ARG A 250 -24.19 -14.03 5.54
CA ARG A 250 -23.81 -12.91 6.44
C ARG A 250 -22.49 -13.17 7.17
N VAL A 251 -21.52 -13.75 6.47
CA VAL A 251 -20.19 -14.08 7.00
C VAL A 251 -19.08 -13.58 6.08
N PHE A 252 -17.91 -13.31 6.64
CA PHE A 252 -16.70 -13.07 5.86
C PHE A 252 -15.99 -14.39 5.58
N THR A 253 -15.83 -14.75 4.30
CA THR A 253 -15.17 -15.98 3.87
C THR A 253 -13.79 -15.67 3.30
N GLU A 254 -12.78 -16.47 3.65
CA GLU A 254 -11.44 -16.35 3.08
C GLU A 254 -11.50 -16.40 1.54
N ALA A 255 -10.76 -15.52 0.88
CA ALA A 255 -10.76 -15.40 -0.57
C ALA A 255 -9.33 -15.24 -1.12
N PRO A 256 -9.10 -15.62 -2.39
CA PRO A 256 -7.85 -15.33 -3.07
C PRO A 256 -7.52 -13.84 -3.06
N MET A 257 -6.24 -13.52 -2.88
CA MET A 257 -5.75 -12.15 -2.86
C MET A 257 -5.43 -11.72 -4.30
N GLU A 258 -6.14 -10.72 -4.81
CA GLU A 258 -6.22 -10.35 -6.23
C GLU A 258 -4.91 -10.31 -7.03
N ASN A 259 -3.79 -9.91 -6.41
CA ASN A 259 -2.49 -9.83 -7.09
C ASN A 259 -1.42 -10.69 -6.43
N GLN A 260 -1.76 -11.53 -5.45
CA GLN A 260 -0.78 -12.41 -4.82
C GLN A 260 -0.67 -13.72 -5.58
N ILE A 261 0.35 -13.83 -6.42
CA ILE A 261 0.63 -15.06 -7.17
C ILE A 261 0.92 -16.21 -6.19
N ASP A 262 0.33 -17.39 -6.45
CA ASP A 262 0.64 -18.62 -5.72
C ASP A 262 1.96 -19.22 -6.23
N ARG A 263 3.06 -18.57 -5.85
CA ARG A 263 4.42 -18.99 -6.19
C ARG A 263 4.68 -20.46 -5.85
N MET A 264 4.26 -20.92 -4.67
CA MET A 264 4.56 -22.29 -4.22
C MET A 264 3.92 -23.31 -5.15
N ARG A 265 2.65 -23.10 -5.52
CA ARG A 265 1.95 -23.98 -6.45
C ARG A 265 2.52 -23.91 -7.86
N LEU A 266 2.89 -22.71 -8.33
CA LEU A 266 3.54 -22.56 -9.65
C LEU A 266 4.88 -23.30 -9.76
N LEU A 267 5.66 -23.33 -8.69
CA LEU A 267 6.94 -24.04 -8.68
C LEU A 267 6.75 -25.56 -8.58
N ALA A 268 5.67 -26.02 -7.93
CA ALA A 268 5.41 -27.44 -7.69
C ALA A 268 4.63 -28.16 -8.80
N ASP A 269 3.84 -27.45 -9.61
CA ASP A 269 2.97 -28.04 -10.64
C ASP A 269 3.35 -27.55 -12.04
N ASP A 270 3.94 -28.43 -12.86
CA ASP A 270 4.39 -28.08 -14.21
C ASP A 270 3.24 -27.78 -15.19
N GLY A 271 2.06 -28.37 -15.00
CA GLY A 271 0.88 -28.05 -15.81
C GLY A 271 0.41 -26.63 -15.54
N PHE A 272 0.28 -26.31 -14.26
CA PHE A 272 -0.10 -25.00 -13.77
C PHE A 272 0.93 -23.91 -14.14
N LYS A 273 2.23 -24.23 -14.02
CA LYS A 273 3.35 -23.41 -14.48
C LYS A 273 3.24 -23.04 -15.96
N ARG A 274 3.04 -24.05 -16.83
CA ARG A 274 2.90 -23.82 -18.27
C ARG A 274 1.69 -22.94 -18.59
N GLU A 275 0.59 -23.18 -17.91
CA GLU A 275 -0.63 -22.40 -18.10
C GLU A 275 -0.45 -20.93 -17.70
N PHE A 276 0.14 -20.67 -16.53
CA PHE A 276 0.40 -19.31 -16.06
C PHE A 276 1.38 -18.58 -16.97
N ARG A 277 2.48 -19.24 -17.39
CA ARG A 277 3.43 -18.65 -18.34
C ARG A 277 2.74 -18.28 -19.65
N SER A 278 1.96 -19.21 -20.23
CA SER A 278 1.25 -18.96 -21.48
C SER A 278 0.26 -17.81 -21.35
N TRP A 279 -0.44 -17.72 -20.22
CA TRP A 279 -1.39 -16.65 -19.95
C TRP A 279 -0.69 -15.29 -19.79
N LEU A 280 0.33 -15.19 -18.91
CA LEU A 280 0.97 -13.90 -18.62
C LEU A 280 1.76 -13.35 -19.81
N LEU A 281 2.36 -14.22 -20.63
CA LEU A 281 3.13 -13.82 -21.82
C LEU A 281 2.25 -13.59 -23.06
N ASP A 282 0.94 -13.82 -22.98
CA ASP A 282 0.03 -13.35 -24.03
C ASP A 282 0.13 -11.81 -24.15
N PRO A 283 0.21 -11.25 -25.38
CA PRO A 283 0.40 -9.80 -25.55
C PRO A 283 -0.61 -8.93 -24.81
N VAL A 284 -1.88 -9.34 -24.70
CA VAL A 284 -2.90 -8.55 -24.00
C VAL A 284 -2.61 -8.51 -22.50
N ASN A 285 -2.29 -9.66 -21.91
CA ASN A 285 -1.99 -9.78 -20.49
C ASN A 285 -0.65 -9.13 -20.14
N LEU A 286 0.37 -9.28 -21.00
CA LEU A 286 1.68 -8.65 -20.82
C LEU A 286 1.58 -7.11 -20.84
N VAL A 287 0.73 -6.55 -21.72
CA VAL A 287 0.47 -5.10 -21.74
C VAL A 287 -0.27 -4.66 -20.48
N ALA A 288 -1.28 -5.41 -20.02
CA ALA A 288 -1.95 -5.11 -18.76
C ALA A 288 -1.00 -5.21 -17.55
N PHE A 289 -0.07 -6.17 -17.58
CA PHE A 289 0.95 -6.39 -16.55
C PHE A 289 1.98 -5.26 -16.53
N ASP A 290 2.47 -4.84 -17.69
CA ASP A 290 3.31 -3.65 -17.86
C ASP A 290 2.64 -2.41 -17.26
N ARG A 291 1.35 -2.23 -17.54
CA ARG A 291 0.54 -1.09 -17.08
C ARG A 291 0.13 -1.19 -15.61
N GLY A 292 0.37 -2.31 -14.93
CA GLY A 292 -0.06 -2.51 -13.53
C GLY A 292 -1.59 -2.60 -13.36
N THR A 293 -2.29 -3.06 -14.41
CA THR A 293 -3.75 -3.21 -14.46
C THR A 293 -4.18 -4.63 -14.81
N VAL A 294 -3.26 -5.60 -14.78
CA VAL A 294 -3.59 -6.99 -15.03
C VAL A 294 -4.50 -7.52 -13.93
N LEU A 295 -5.51 -8.31 -14.31
CA LEU A 295 -6.34 -9.06 -13.38
C LEU A 295 -5.92 -10.53 -13.50
N ILE A 296 -5.16 -11.00 -12.51
CA ILE A 296 -4.66 -12.37 -12.51
C ILE A 296 -5.83 -13.32 -12.21
N PRO A 297 -6.05 -14.38 -13.00
CA PRO A 297 -7.12 -15.34 -12.74
C PRO A 297 -7.00 -15.95 -11.35
N GLU A 298 -8.13 -16.04 -10.62
CA GLU A 298 -8.14 -16.47 -9.21
C GLU A 298 -7.48 -17.82 -8.97
N LYS A 299 -7.51 -18.72 -9.95
CA LYS A 299 -6.83 -20.03 -9.84
C LYS A 299 -5.32 -19.93 -9.64
N PHE A 300 -4.68 -18.84 -10.05
CA PHE A 300 -3.25 -18.56 -9.91
C PHE A 300 -2.89 -17.80 -8.63
N LEU A 301 -3.88 -17.51 -7.78
CA LEU A 301 -3.71 -16.64 -6.63
C LEU A 301 -3.70 -17.41 -5.31
N ALA A 302 -2.86 -16.96 -4.38
CA ALA A 302 -2.84 -17.44 -3.01
C ALA A 302 -3.94 -16.76 -2.18
N SER A 303 -4.41 -17.44 -1.13
CA SER A 303 -5.40 -16.89 -0.16
C SER A 303 -4.74 -16.25 1.07
N GLY A 304 -3.41 -16.28 1.15
CA GLY A 304 -2.64 -15.63 2.20
C GLY A 304 -1.18 -15.48 1.80
N ALA A 305 -0.51 -14.49 2.40
CA ALA A 305 0.91 -14.26 2.19
C ALA A 305 1.61 -13.88 3.49
N ILE A 306 2.88 -14.27 3.60
CA ILE A 306 3.81 -13.70 4.58
C ILE A 306 4.78 -12.83 3.80
N ALA A 307 4.81 -11.53 4.10
CA ALA A 307 5.70 -10.57 3.48
C ALA A 307 6.80 -10.16 4.48
N PRO A 308 8.04 -10.66 4.34
CA PRO A 308 9.17 -10.19 5.13
C PRO A 308 9.55 -8.76 4.75
N THR A 309 9.99 -7.93 5.69
CA THR A 309 10.54 -6.58 5.43
C THR A 309 11.52 -6.16 6.55
N PRO A 310 12.57 -5.39 6.23
CA PRO A 310 12.95 -4.94 4.89
C PRO A 310 13.47 -6.10 4.04
N VAL A 311 13.19 -6.05 2.75
CA VAL A 311 13.90 -6.82 1.73
C VAL A 311 14.75 -5.83 0.95
N GLY A 312 16.04 -6.14 0.82
CA GLY A 312 17.00 -5.28 0.13
C GLY A 312 16.73 -5.18 -1.37
N PHE A 313 17.63 -4.53 -2.10
CA PHE A 313 17.53 -4.43 -3.55
C PHE A 313 18.22 -5.56 -4.31
N ASP A 314 19.01 -6.37 -3.60
CA ASP A 314 19.59 -7.60 -4.17
C ASP A 314 18.53 -8.70 -4.22
N PRO A 315 18.57 -9.56 -5.25
CA PRO A 315 17.67 -10.72 -5.33
C PRO A 315 17.74 -11.59 -4.08
N SER A 316 16.59 -12.00 -3.57
CA SER A 316 16.49 -12.80 -2.35
C SER A 316 15.29 -13.74 -2.40
N ASP A 317 15.42 -14.91 -1.78
CA ASP A 317 14.31 -15.85 -1.54
C ASP A 317 13.18 -15.30 -0.66
N LEU A 318 13.37 -14.12 -0.06
CA LEU A 318 12.33 -13.35 0.64
C LEU A 318 11.45 -12.52 -0.30
N GLU A 319 11.86 -12.34 -1.55
CA GLU A 319 11.03 -11.68 -2.57
C GLU A 319 9.88 -12.60 -3.00
N PRO A 320 8.68 -12.04 -3.25
CA PRO A 320 7.47 -12.83 -3.44
C PRO A 320 7.52 -13.77 -4.64
N GLU A 321 8.24 -13.40 -5.71
CA GLU A 321 8.32 -14.17 -6.96
C GLU A 321 9.72 -14.75 -7.23
N PHE A 322 10.57 -14.82 -6.20
CA PHE A 322 11.90 -15.41 -6.33
C PHE A 322 11.85 -16.86 -6.84
N GLY A 323 12.60 -17.20 -7.88
CA GLY A 323 12.55 -18.53 -8.49
C GLY A 323 11.55 -18.67 -9.63
N LEU A 324 10.69 -17.67 -9.87
CA LEU A 324 9.87 -17.67 -11.10
C LEU A 324 10.69 -17.38 -12.36
N LEU A 325 11.83 -16.69 -12.23
CA LEU A 325 12.75 -16.36 -13.32
C LEU A 325 14.16 -16.91 -13.13
N GLN A 326 14.52 -17.24 -11.89
CA GLN A 326 15.86 -17.65 -11.49
C GLN A 326 15.86 -19.12 -11.10
N GLY A 327 16.97 -19.82 -11.36
CA GLY A 327 17.17 -21.21 -10.95
C GLY A 327 16.56 -22.25 -11.88
N GLU A 328 16.88 -23.51 -11.61
CA GLU A 328 16.37 -24.66 -12.38
C GLU A 328 14.86 -24.82 -12.18
N GLY A 329 14.13 -25.06 -13.26
CA GLY A 329 12.68 -25.25 -13.22
C GLY A 329 11.86 -23.97 -13.06
N ALA A 330 12.48 -22.79 -13.25
CA ALA A 330 11.82 -21.49 -13.28
C ALA A 330 10.59 -21.46 -14.20
N VAL A 331 9.61 -20.63 -13.85
CA VAL A 331 8.35 -20.50 -14.61
C VAL A 331 8.57 -19.80 -15.94
N PHE A 332 9.47 -18.82 -15.98
CA PHE A 332 9.82 -18.04 -17.16
C PHE A 332 11.30 -18.20 -17.46
N THR A 333 11.62 -18.38 -18.74
CA THR A 333 13.01 -18.28 -19.23
C THR A 333 13.26 -16.90 -19.82
N GLU A 334 14.54 -16.49 -19.93
CA GLU A 334 14.92 -15.26 -20.63
C GLU A 334 14.39 -15.26 -22.07
N ALA A 335 14.53 -16.38 -22.77
CA ALA A 335 14.04 -16.53 -24.14
C ALA A 335 12.53 -16.32 -24.26
N ASP A 336 11.75 -16.88 -23.33
CA ASP A 336 10.29 -16.71 -23.28
C ASP A 336 9.91 -15.23 -23.15
N VAL A 337 10.52 -14.53 -22.19
CA VAL A 337 10.21 -13.12 -21.91
C VAL A 337 10.65 -12.22 -23.06
N VAL A 338 11.86 -12.39 -23.59
CA VAL A 338 12.37 -11.60 -24.72
C VAL A 338 11.50 -11.81 -25.96
N ALA A 339 11.08 -13.05 -26.24
CA ALA A 339 10.18 -13.34 -27.35
C ALA A 339 8.81 -12.67 -27.15
N ALA A 340 8.24 -12.70 -25.95
CA ALA A 340 6.97 -12.07 -25.64
C ALA A 340 7.02 -10.54 -25.77
N LEU A 341 8.09 -9.91 -25.27
CA LEU A 341 8.31 -8.46 -25.39
C LEU A 341 8.45 -8.04 -26.87
N ARG A 342 9.20 -8.82 -27.66
CA ARG A 342 9.33 -8.59 -29.10
C ARG A 342 7.98 -8.71 -29.80
N LYS A 343 7.24 -9.80 -29.54
CA LYS A 343 5.91 -10.04 -30.11
C LYS A 343 4.94 -8.91 -29.78
N ALA A 344 4.95 -8.41 -28.55
CA ALA A 344 4.13 -7.28 -28.16
C ALA A 344 4.50 -6.01 -28.95
N ALA A 345 5.81 -5.71 -29.08
CA ALA A 345 6.29 -4.55 -29.83
C ALA A 345 5.97 -4.64 -31.34
N GLU A 346 6.18 -5.80 -31.97
CA GLU A 346 5.83 -6.07 -33.38
C GLU A 346 4.32 -5.97 -33.61
N GLY A 347 3.51 -6.35 -32.61
CA GLY A 347 2.06 -6.16 -32.60
C GLY A 347 1.60 -4.71 -32.34
N GLY A 348 2.53 -3.75 -32.21
CA GLY A 348 2.24 -2.33 -32.01
C GLY A 348 2.00 -1.91 -30.56
N ALA A 349 2.21 -2.78 -29.58
CA ALA A 349 2.07 -2.42 -28.18
C ALA A 349 3.14 -1.42 -27.75
N LYS A 350 2.74 -0.42 -26.96
CA LYS A 350 3.64 0.59 -26.38
C LYS A 350 3.84 0.32 -24.89
N LEU A 351 4.80 -0.54 -24.57
CA LEU A 351 5.17 -0.84 -23.18
C LEU A 351 5.79 0.38 -22.51
N GLN A 352 5.31 0.71 -21.31
CA GLN A 352 5.69 1.92 -20.58
C GLN A 352 6.80 1.65 -19.56
N ASN A 353 6.76 0.50 -18.89
CA ASN A 353 7.58 0.17 -17.74
C ASN A 353 8.55 -0.98 -18.02
N ILE A 354 8.08 -2.04 -18.69
CA ILE A 354 8.82 -3.27 -18.97
C ILE A 354 9.45 -3.16 -20.34
N ARG A 355 10.77 -2.96 -20.39
CA ARG A 355 11.56 -2.90 -21.65
C ARG A 355 12.70 -3.92 -21.68
N SER A 356 12.79 -4.79 -20.68
CA SER A 356 13.86 -5.79 -20.51
C SER A 356 13.39 -6.93 -19.61
N LEU A 357 14.20 -8.00 -19.53
CA LEU A 357 14.00 -9.09 -18.57
C LEU A 357 13.97 -8.58 -17.12
N ALA A 358 14.91 -7.70 -16.75
CA ALA A 358 14.98 -7.14 -15.40
C ALA A 358 13.76 -6.26 -15.06
N GLY A 359 13.21 -5.53 -16.05
CA GLY A 359 11.94 -4.81 -15.89
C GLY A 359 10.76 -5.75 -15.62
N PHE A 360 10.72 -6.89 -16.30
CA PHE A 360 9.69 -7.90 -16.13
C PHE A 360 9.79 -8.57 -14.75
N GLU A 361 11.00 -8.96 -14.33
CA GLU A 361 11.29 -9.48 -12.99
C GLU A 361 10.89 -8.50 -11.89
N ARG A 362 11.27 -7.23 -12.04
CA ARG A 362 10.90 -6.20 -11.09
C ARG A 362 9.39 -6.05 -10.99
N ARG A 363 8.66 -6.14 -12.13
CA ARG A 363 7.19 -6.04 -12.11
C ARG A 363 6.55 -7.25 -11.44
N LEU A 364 7.08 -8.46 -11.66
CA LEU A 364 6.60 -9.67 -10.99
C LEU A 364 6.66 -9.50 -9.48
N ASN A 365 7.82 -9.06 -8.97
CA ASN A 365 7.99 -8.81 -7.55
C ASN A 365 7.22 -7.59 -7.03
N ASP A 366 6.85 -6.62 -7.89
CA ASP A 366 6.18 -5.37 -7.50
C ASP A 366 4.66 -5.47 -7.51
N VAL A 367 4.06 -6.25 -8.43
CA VAL A 367 2.61 -6.27 -8.65
C VAL A 367 1.85 -6.91 -7.47
N THR A 368 2.53 -7.74 -6.69
CA THR A 368 1.90 -8.51 -5.61
C THR A 368 1.68 -7.68 -4.35
N CYS A 369 0.75 -8.15 -3.50
CA CYS A 369 0.52 -7.54 -2.20
C CYS A 369 1.80 -7.51 -1.36
N SER A 370 2.50 -8.65 -1.26
CA SER A 370 3.80 -8.73 -0.59
C SER A 370 4.83 -7.79 -1.20
N GLY A 371 4.88 -7.71 -2.53
CA GLY A 371 5.78 -6.85 -3.30
C GLY A 371 5.67 -5.37 -2.99
N CYS A 372 4.44 -4.86 -3.04
CA CYS A 372 4.13 -3.49 -2.67
C CYS A 372 4.41 -3.23 -1.17
N HIS A 373 4.18 -4.18 -0.28
CA HIS A 373 4.48 -4.04 1.15
C HIS A 373 6.00 -4.00 1.44
N GLN A 374 6.79 -4.76 0.68
CA GLN A 374 8.25 -4.73 0.70
C GLN A 374 8.80 -3.43 0.08
N THR A 375 8.17 -2.95 -0.99
CA THR A 375 8.63 -1.78 -1.73
C THR A 375 8.04 -0.50 -1.15
N ARG A 376 8.84 0.23 -0.37
CA ARG A 376 8.48 1.55 0.17
C ARG A 376 7.21 1.53 1.06
N GLY A 377 6.99 0.44 1.80
CA GLY A 377 6.10 0.39 2.96
C GLY A 377 6.75 1.04 4.20
N ILE A 378 5.96 1.40 5.21
CA ILE A 378 6.46 1.74 6.56
C ILE A 378 6.33 0.48 7.40
N GLY A 379 7.44 -0.25 7.58
CA GLY A 379 7.41 -1.55 8.24
C GLY A 379 6.30 -2.43 7.67
N GLY A 380 6.31 -2.66 6.36
CA GLY A 380 5.29 -3.51 5.73
C GLY A 380 3.86 -2.97 5.75
N PHE A 381 3.62 -1.70 6.09
CA PHE A 381 2.31 -1.06 5.96
C PHE A 381 2.32 0.01 4.87
N HIS A 382 1.27 0.04 4.05
CA HIS A 382 0.98 1.18 3.16
C HIS A 382 0.42 2.38 3.91
N PHE A 383 -0.33 2.11 4.97
CA PHE A 383 -1.05 3.11 5.73
C PHE A 383 -1.14 2.66 7.19
N PRO A 384 -0.09 2.88 8.01
CA PRO A 384 -0.18 2.64 9.45
C PRO A 384 -1.19 3.57 10.14
N GLY A 385 -1.52 4.69 9.48
CA GLY A 385 -2.49 5.68 9.91
C GLY A 385 -2.00 6.57 11.04
N VAL A 386 -2.86 7.53 11.38
CA VAL A 386 -2.57 8.53 12.41
C VAL A 386 -3.04 8.10 13.78
N ASP A 387 -2.27 8.52 14.78
CA ASP A 387 -2.54 8.21 16.17
C ASP A 387 -3.43 9.29 16.78
N TRP A 388 -4.71 9.33 16.37
CA TRP A 388 -5.64 10.31 16.92
C TRP A 388 -5.97 10.05 18.39
N MET A 389 -5.65 8.86 18.91
CA MET A 389 -5.79 8.51 20.32
C MET A 389 -4.59 8.98 21.18
N ALA A 390 -3.51 9.49 20.56
CA ALA A 390 -2.37 10.04 21.29
C ALA A 390 -2.73 11.32 22.05
N ASP A 391 -1.95 11.64 23.08
CA ASP A 391 -2.13 12.87 23.87
C ASP A 391 -1.93 14.14 23.03
N SER A 392 -1.11 14.06 21.98
CA SER A 392 -0.86 15.15 21.02
C SER A 392 -0.83 14.62 19.58
N PRO A 393 -2.00 14.33 18.97
CA PRO A 393 -2.07 13.80 17.62
C PRO A 393 -1.53 14.81 16.60
N SER A 394 -0.60 14.36 15.76
CA SER A 394 -0.08 15.19 14.66
C SER A 394 0.38 14.36 13.48
N ASN A 395 0.09 14.85 12.28
CA ASN A 395 0.58 14.29 11.01
C ASN A 395 1.99 14.81 10.68
N SER A 396 2.54 15.75 11.45
CA SER A 396 3.90 16.29 11.27
C SER A 396 4.96 15.44 11.97
N THR A 397 4.60 14.72 13.04
CA THR A 397 5.51 13.88 13.83
C THR A 397 5.34 12.38 13.52
N VAL A 398 4.15 11.96 13.10
CA VAL A 398 3.85 10.59 12.68
C VAL A 398 3.47 10.59 11.21
N VAL A 399 4.27 9.90 10.38
CA VAL A 399 3.97 9.75 8.95
C VAL A 399 2.76 8.80 8.81
N PRO A 400 1.59 9.26 8.33
CA PRO A 400 0.35 8.46 8.30
C PRO A 400 0.40 7.31 7.29
N ALA A 401 1.24 7.43 6.27
CA ALA A 401 1.22 6.59 5.10
C ALA A 401 2.59 6.45 4.46
N SER A 402 2.79 5.36 3.72
CA SER A 402 4.09 5.03 3.16
C SER A 402 4.45 5.92 1.97
N PRO A 403 5.73 6.02 1.61
CA PRO A 403 6.13 6.76 0.42
C PRO A 403 5.47 6.23 -0.87
N HIS A 404 5.17 4.93 -0.95
CA HIS A 404 4.37 4.38 -2.03
C HIS A 404 2.95 4.99 -2.07
N PHE A 405 2.28 5.10 -0.91
CA PHE A 405 0.96 5.73 -0.84
C PHE A 405 0.98 7.18 -1.31
N PHE A 406 1.90 8.00 -0.80
CA PHE A 406 1.98 9.42 -1.15
C PHE A 406 2.36 9.65 -2.61
N GLY A 407 3.33 8.88 -3.13
CA GLY A 407 3.74 8.96 -4.53
C GLY A 407 2.63 8.61 -5.53
N ASP A 408 1.63 7.83 -5.12
CA ASP A 408 0.52 7.43 -5.97
C ASP A 408 -0.64 8.44 -6.00
N GLN A 409 -0.67 9.45 -5.12
CA GLN A 409 -1.82 10.34 -4.98
C GLN A 409 -2.07 11.22 -6.21
N VAL A 410 -1.00 11.69 -6.86
CA VAL A 410 -1.09 12.47 -8.11
C VAL A 410 -1.83 11.68 -9.18
N ARG A 411 -1.48 10.40 -9.35
CA ARG A 411 -2.13 9.48 -10.29
C ARG A 411 -3.61 9.29 -9.96
N ARG A 412 -3.93 9.07 -8.68
CA ARG A 412 -5.33 8.86 -8.23
C ARG A 412 -6.19 10.10 -8.45
N ARG A 413 -5.65 11.29 -8.18
CA ARG A 413 -6.37 12.55 -8.41
C ARG A 413 -6.63 12.81 -9.89
N ASP A 414 -5.68 12.48 -10.77
CA ASP A 414 -5.87 12.55 -12.22
C ASP A 414 -6.98 11.60 -12.72
N ILE A 415 -7.05 10.39 -12.16
CA ILE A 415 -8.16 9.45 -12.44
C ILE A 415 -9.50 10.02 -11.98
N LEU A 416 -9.57 10.57 -10.76
CA LEU A 416 -10.80 11.20 -10.27
C LEU A 416 -11.20 12.39 -11.14
N ALA A 417 -10.26 13.21 -11.59
CA ALA A 417 -10.53 14.33 -12.48
C ALA A 417 -11.10 13.85 -13.83
N SER A 418 -10.52 12.77 -14.39
CA SER A 418 -11.01 12.14 -15.61
C SER A 418 -12.44 11.61 -15.43
N LEU A 419 -12.71 10.90 -14.34
CA LEU A 419 -14.05 10.39 -14.01
C LEU A 419 -15.08 11.51 -13.85
N ARG A 420 -14.72 12.57 -13.11
CA ARG A 420 -15.56 13.78 -12.94
C ARG A 420 -15.92 14.40 -14.29
N ASP A 421 -14.95 14.49 -15.20
CA ASP A 421 -15.11 15.12 -16.51
C ASP A 421 -15.73 14.18 -17.56
N GLY A 422 -16.08 12.93 -17.20
CA GLY A 422 -16.61 11.93 -18.13
C GLY A 422 -15.60 11.45 -19.17
N LYS A 423 -14.29 11.60 -18.90
CA LYS A 423 -13.20 11.16 -19.78
C LYS A 423 -12.72 9.77 -19.37
N PRO A 424 -12.32 8.91 -20.33
CA PRO A 424 -11.69 7.63 -20.01
C PRO A 424 -10.41 7.85 -19.18
N PRO A 425 -10.33 7.32 -17.95
CA PRO A 425 -9.13 7.47 -17.15
C PRO A 425 -8.00 6.58 -17.69
N ASP A 426 -6.77 7.09 -17.69
CA ASP A 426 -5.62 6.20 -17.75
C ASP A 426 -5.50 5.51 -16.38
N TYR A 427 -5.54 4.18 -16.33
CA TYR A 427 -5.34 3.44 -15.08
C TYR A 427 -3.90 2.97 -14.88
N SER A 428 -3.01 3.19 -15.87
CA SER A 428 -1.64 2.73 -15.80
C SER A 428 -0.91 3.26 -14.56
N ARG A 429 -0.04 2.42 -14.01
CA ARG A 429 0.77 2.68 -12.84
C ARG A 429 2.22 2.26 -13.11
N GLY A 430 3.16 3.08 -12.66
CA GLY A 430 4.58 2.74 -12.60
C GLY A 430 4.89 1.64 -11.57
N PHE A 431 6.17 1.42 -11.30
CA PHE A 431 6.58 0.55 -10.20
C PHE A 431 6.27 1.21 -8.84
N ALA A 432 6.00 0.45 -7.78
CA ALA A 432 5.76 1.01 -6.44
C ALA A 432 6.92 1.88 -5.94
N GLY A 433 8.15 1.53 -6.36
CA GLY A 433 9.38 2.27 -6.06
C GLY A 433 9.52 3.60 -6.79
N ARG A 434 8.87 3.76 -7.94
CA ARG A 434 8.98 4.93 -8.82
C ARG A 434 7.60 5.29 -9.40
N PRO A 435 6.88 6.24 -8.79
CA PRO A 435 5.52 6.58 -9.19
C PRO A 435 5.46 7.18 -10.60
N GLN A 436 4.30 7.04 -11.24
CA GLN A 436 4.05 7.61 -12.55
C GLN A 436 3.55 9.05 -12.40
N LEU A 437 4.31 10.01 -12.92
CA LEU A 437 4.05 11.44 -12.71
C LEU A 437 2.90 12.01 -13.55
N ARG A 438 2.55 11.40 -14.68
CA ARG A 438 1.53 11.89 -15.63
C ARG A 438 1.70 13.38 -16.01
N GLY A 439 2.94 13.79 -16.20
CA GLY A 439 3.28 15.18 -16.53
C GLY A 439 3.21 16.16 -15.36
N SER A 440 2.80 15.71 -14.16
CA SER A 440 2.89 16.52 -12.95
C SER A 440 4.32 16.64 -12.46
N THR A 441 4.65 17.80 -11.88
CA THR A 441 5.92 18.07 -11.22
C THR A 441 5.79 18.06 -9.68
N GLU A 442 4.61 17.78 -9.13
CA GLU A 442 4.34 17.84 -7.67
C GLU A 442 5.26 16.95 -6.83
N LEU A 443 5.82 15.89 -7.40
CA LEU A 443 6.74 14.97 -6.69
C LEU A 443 8.21 15.24 -6.99
N ALA A 444 8.54 16.17 -7.90
CA ALA A 444 9.93 16.46 -8.25
C ALA A 444 10.71 16.99 -7.03
N GLY A 445 11.91 16.46 -6.82
CA GLY A 445 12.75 16.78 -5.66
C GLY A 445 12.30 16.15 -4.35
N THR A 446 11.16 15.44 -4.31
CA THR A 446 10.66 14.80 -3.09
C THR A 446 11.23 13.39 -2.94
N ASN A 447 11.29 12.89 -1.71
CA ASN A 447 11.65 11.50 -1.45
C ASN A 447 10.75 10.51 -2.22
N TYR A 448 9.52 10.87 -2.60
CA TYR A 448 8.58 10.01 -3.32
C TYR A 448 8.98 9.70 -4.77
N TYR A 449 9.74 10.59 -5.42
CA TYR A 449 10.12 10.42 -6.83
C TYR A 449 11.63 10.34 -7.03
N ASP A 450 12.37 11.45 -6.90
CA ASP A 450 13.80 11.57 -7.24
C ASP A 450 14.65 12.37 -6.21
N GLY A 451 14.04 12.86 -5.13
CA GLY A 451 14.70 13.56 -4.03
C GLY A 451 15.45 12.62 -3.07
N TRP A 452 15.89 13.17 -1.94
CA TRP A 452 16.68 12.41 -0.95
C TRP A 452 15.92 11.17 -0.45
N GLY A 453 16.58 10.01 -0.45
CA GLY A 453 16.00 8.72 -0.07
C GLY A 453 15.06 8.09 -1.11
N ALA A 454 14.84 8.72 -2.26
CA ALA A 454 14.06 8.13 -3.35
C ALA A 454 14.79 6.94 -3.98
N HIS A 455 14.04 5.93 -4.45
CA HIS A 455 14.63 4.82 -5.20
C HIS A 455 15.14 5.30 -6.56
N CYS A 456 16.31 4.80 -6.96
CA CYS A 456 16.96 5.15 -8.22
C CYS A 456 17.68 3.94 -8.83
N TYR A 457 18.19 4.12 -10.04
CA TYR A 457 19.02 3.14 -10.72
C TYR A 457 20.36 3.77 -11.15
N VAL A 458 21.46 3.15 -10.73
CA VAL A 458 22.81 3.61 -11.05
C VAL A 458 23.03 3.48 -12.55
N GLN A 459 23.22 4.61 -13.24
CA GLN A 459 23.49 4.67 -14.67
C GLN A 459 24.98 4.48 -14.95
N GLY A 460 25.30 3.63 -15.92
CA GLY A 460 26.66 3.31 -16.36
C GLY A 460 27.05 4.07 -17.63
N LYS A 461 28.33 3.98 -17.99
CA LYS A 461 28.88 4.45 -19.27
C LYS A 461 29.41 3.26 -20.06
N PRO A 462 29.10 3.11 -21.37
CA PRO A 462 28.24 3.99 -22.18
C PRO A 462 26.75 3.86 -21.84
N ALA A 463 25.96 4.89 -22.15
CA ALA A 463 24.53 4.95 -21.83
C ALA A 463 23.71 3.83 -22.51
N ALA A 464 24.19 3.28 -23.62
CA ALA A 464 23.57 2.15 -24.30
C ALA A 464 23.51 0.87 -23.46
N ASN A 465 24.35 0.75 -22.41
CA ASN A 465 24.38 -0.40 -21.50
C ASN A 465 23.42 -0.24 -20.30
N ASN A 466 22.63 0.83 -20.27
CA ASN A 466 21.63 1.03 -19.24
C ASN A 466 20.35 0.29 -19.58
N ASP A 467 19.74 -0.31 -18.56
CA ASP A 467 18.48 -1.01 -18.73
C ASP A 467 17.37 -0.03 -19.12
N GLY A 468 16.71 -0.29 -20.25
CA GLY A 468 15.67 0.59 -20.79
C GLY A 468 14.47 0.79 -19.86
N SER A 469 14.20 -0.16 -18.96
CA SER A 469 13.11 -0.12 -17.97
C SER A 469 13.40 0.87 -16.84
N PHE A 470 14.67 1.14 -16.55
CA PHE A 470 15.11 1.95 -15.41
C PHE A 470 15.88 3.22 -15.80
N ARG A 471 15.92 3.55 -17.09
CA ARG A 471 16.62 4.73 -17.62
C ARG A 471 16.20 6.03 -16.94
N ASP A 472 14.91 6.15 -16.61
CA ASP A 472 14.33 7.38 -16.07
C ASP A 472 14.33 7.41 -14.52
N TRP A 473 15.00 6.44 -13.88
CA TRP A 473 15.16 6.35 -12.42
C TRP A 473 16.39 7.11 -11.95
N THR A 474 16.40 8.42 -12.21
CA THR A 474 17.46 9.35 -11.85
C THR A 474 17.16 10.06 -10.52
N CYS A 475 18.16 10.76 -10.00
CA CYS A 475 18.02 11.62 -8.82
C CYS A 475 17.95 13.09 -9.22
N ALA A 476 17.34 13.91 -8.36
CA ALA A 476 17.28 15.35 -8.49
C ALA A 476 18.69 15.99 -8.41
N GLU A 477 18.78 17.26 -8.78
CA GLU A 477 20.04 18.02 -8.76
C GLU A 477 20.72 17.97 -7.39
N GLY A 478 22.06 17.83 -7.38
CA GLY A 478 22.86 17.71 -6.15
C GLY A 478 22.86 16.32 -5.50
N LEU A 479 22.02 15.40 -5.99
CA LEU A 479 21.96 14.02 -5.52
C LEU A 479 22.58 13.06 -6.54
N THR A 480 23.01 11.91 -6.05
CA THR A 480 23.53 10.80 -6.85
C THR A 480 22.86 9.51 -6.41
N CYS A 481 22.64 8.61 -7.38
CA CYS A 481 22.15 7.29 -7.07
C CYS A 481 23.29 6.47 -6.45
N GLN A 482 23.12 6.06 -5.19
CA GLN A 482 24.07 5.20 -4.50
C GLN A 482 23.45 3.81 -4.38
N ALA A 483 24.10 2.81 -4.99
CA ALA A 483 23.68 1.43 -4.89
C ALA A 483 23.70 0.98 -3.42
N THR A 484 22.64 0.29 -3.02
CA THR A 484 22.43 -0.16 -1.64
C THR A 484 22.53 -1.68 -1.50
N GLY A 485 22.59 -2.39 -2.63
CA GLY A 485 22.90 -3.82 -2.72
C GLY A 485 24.35 -4.07 -3.16
N LYS A 486 24.81 -5.31 -2.98
CA LYS A 486 26.13 -5.78 -3.42
C LYS A 486 26.17 -6.04 -4.93
N THR A 487 25.05 -6.49 -5.50
CA THR A 487 24.94 -6.91 -6.90
C THR A 487 23.98 -6.04 -7.70
N SER A 488 23.02 -5.43 -7.01
CA SER A 488 21.99 -4.61 -7.61
C SER A 488 22.50 -3.23 -7.98
N ARG A 489 22.10 -2.76 -9.18
CA ARG A 489 22.28 -1.36 -9.60
C ARG A 489 21.18 -0.44 -9.05
N PHE A 490 20.20 -0.99 -8.36
CA PHE A 490 19.22 -0.18 -7.65
C PHE A 490 19.84 0.40 -6.38
N GLY A 491 19.38 1.60 -6.06
CA GLY A 491 19.91 2.37 -4.96
C GLY A 491 18.92 3.37 -4.44
N MET A 492 19.45 4.28 -3.63
CA MET A 492 18.73 5.44 -3.15
C MET A 492 19.47 6.73 -3.50
N CYS A 493 18.72 7.80 -3.69
CA CYS A 493 19.25 9.12 -3.95
C CYS A 493 19.81 9.73 -2.68
N PHE A 494 21.12 9.96 -2.65
CA PHE A 494 21.80 10.61 -1.55
C PHE A 494 22.71 11.73 -2.04
N VAL A 495 23.11 12.61 -1.13
CA VAL A 495 24.06 13.68 -1.42
C VAL A 495 25.32 13.08 -2.02
N LYS A 496 25.80 13.68 -3.10
CA LYS A 496 27.05 13.26 -3.75
C LYS A 496 28.17 13.21 -2.70
N SER A 497 28.73 12.02 -2.45
CA SER A 497 29.94 11.89 -1.65
C SER A 497 31.03 12.71 -2.33
N ARG A 498 31.64 13.64 -1.58
CA ARG A 498 32.75 14.47 -2.08
C ARG A 498 33.95 13.62 -2.44
#